data_AF-A0A966BGW9-F1
#
_entry.id   AF-A0A966BGW9-F1
#
_cell.length_a   1.000
_cell.length_b   1.000
_cell.length_c   1.000
_cell.angle_alpha   90.00
_cell.angle_beta   90.00
_cell.angle_gamma   90.00
#
_symmetry.space_group_name_H-M   'P 1'
#
loop_
_entity.id
_entity.type
_entity.pdbx_description
1 polymer ?
#
loop_
_entity_poly.entity_id
_entity_poly.type
_entity_poly.pdbx_seq_one_letter_code
_entity_poly.pdbx_strand_id
1 'polypeptide(L)'
;MPGRGNVHEEPGVGTVESFPLKAEESELVSLIDDIFLHWKEISFGPIIQGAAYEIRAPKKPTMSTLDGYLTLDFGKWHIHLCVGETKGEPGFPTDPYVAEIRRCGKVELYRLVREEGPVSWGCRMFNGLGEQMLTVLLPNP
;
A
#
# COMPACT_ATOMS: atom_id res chain seq x y z
N MET A 1 15.66 16.50 -5.16
CA MET A 1 16.03 15.10 -5.40
C MET A 1 15.43 14.30 -4.25
N PRO A 2 14.69 13.20 -4.47
CA PRO A 2 14.38 12.32 -3.35
C PRO A 2 15.71 11.90 -2.71
N GLY A 3 15.75 11.86 -1.37
CA GLY A 3 16.96 11.49 -0.65
C GLY A 3 17.50 10.12 -1.08
N ARG A 4 18.75 9.82 -0.73
CA ARG A 4 19.34 8.50 -0.95
C ARG A 4 18.44 7.43 -0.31
N GLY A 5 18.02 6.42 -1.07
CA GLY A 5 17.16 5.35 -0.58
C GLY A 5 17.92 4.40 0.35
N ASN A 6 17.16 3.61 1.12
CA ASN A 6 17.68 2.59 2.02
C ASN A 6 17.89 1.27 1.27
N VAL A 7 19.14 0.94 0.97
CA VAL A 7 19.52 -0.31 0.29
C VAL A 7 19.66 -1.45 1.30
N HIS A 8 19.00 -2.57 1.05
CA HIS A 8 19.02 -3.76 1.90
C HIS A 8 18.71 -5.03 1.09
N GLU A 9 18.98 -6.19 1.68
CA GLU A 9 18.64 -7.50 1.10
C GLU A 9 17.32 -8.03 1.68
N GLU A 10 16.45 -8.52 0.81
CA GLU A 10 15.21 -9.20 1.19
C GLU A 10 15.26 -10.69 0.79
N PRO A 11 15.03 -11.63 1.73
CA PRO A 11 15.01 -13.05 1.43
C PRO A 11 14.05 -13.41 0.29
N GLY A 12 14.54 -14.10 -0.73
CA GLY A 12 13.75 -14.50 -1.91
C GLY A 12 13.50 -13.38 -2.94
N VAL A 13 13.92 -12.14 -2.65
CA VAL A 13 13.74 -10.97 -3.53
C VAL A 13 15.09 -10.40 -4.00
N GLY A 14 16.11 -10.43 -3.14
CA GLY A 14 17.45 -9.87 -3.39
C GLY A 14 17.56 -8.40 -2.97
N THR A 15 18.40 -7.63 -3.67
CA THR A 15 18.65 -6.22 -3.35
C THR A 15 17.43 -5.33 -3.62
N VAL A 16 17.00 -4.62 -2.58
CA VAL A 16 15.91 -3.64 -2.59
C VAL A 16 16.44 -2.29 -2.15
N GLU A 17 16.02 -1.23 -2.84
CA GLU A 17 16.18 0.15 -2.36
C GLU A 17 14.81 0.74 -2.05
N SER A 18 14.59 1.13 -0.79
CA SER A 18 13.33 1.69 -0.30
C SER A 18 13.41 3.18 0.00
N PHE A 19 12.29 3.87 -0.20
CA PHE A 19 12.07 5.29 0.04
C PHE A 19 10.82 5.44 0.92
N PRO A 20 11.00 5.57 2.25
CA PRO A 20 9.88 5.70 3.17
C PRO A 20 9.03 6.93 2.86
N LEU A 21 7.71 6.76 2.96
CA LEU A 21 6.72 7.83 2.86
C LEU A 21 6.02 8.01 4.22
N LYS A 22 5.29 9.11 4.38
CA LYS A 22 4.51 9.36 5.59
C LYS A 22 3.28 8.45 5.63
N ALA A 23 3.10 7.75 6.75
CA ALA A 23 1.91 6.93 7.02
C ALA A 23 0.84 7.71 7.81
N GLU A 24 0.51 8.91 7.33
CA GLU A 24 -0.56 9.74 7.90
C GLU A 24 -1.82 9.62 7.01
N GLU A 25 -3.01 9.58 7.61
CA GLU A 25 -4.26 9.28 6.89
C GLU A 25 -4.46 10.13 5.63
N SER A 26 -4.30 11.46 5.74
CA SER A 26 -4.45 12.38 4.60
C SER A 26 -3.39 12.17 3.51
N GLU A 27 -2.16 11.85 3.90
CA GLU A 27 -1.06 11.59 2.97
C GLU A 27 -1.28 10.26 2.22
N LEU A 28 -1.77 9.23 2.93
CA LEU A 28 -2.12 7.94 2.35
C LEU A 28 -3.30 8.05 1.38
N VAL A 29 -4.34 8.81 1.74
CA VAL A 29 -5.49 9.05 0.84
C VAL A 29 -5.04 9.78 -0.42
N SER A 30 -4.21 10.82 -0.29
CA SER A 30 -3.67 11.55 -1.44
C SER A 30 -2.80 10.66 -2.33
N LEU A 31 -1.87 9.91 -1.73
CA LEU A 31 -1.00 8.97 -2.44
C LEU A 31 -1.81 7.92 -3.21
N ILE A 32 -2.86 7.39 -2.60
CA ILE A 32 -3.71 6.37 -3.25
C ILE A 32 -4.53 6.99 -4.38
N ASP A 33 -5.09 8.20 -4.23
CA ASP A 33 -5.77 8.85 -5.36
C ASP A 33 -4.80 9.10 -6.52
N ASP A 34 -3.60 9.61 -6.24
CA ASP A 34 -2.55 9.85 -7.24
C ASP A 34 -2.15 8.56 -7.97
N ILE A 35 -1.89 7.48 -7.24
CA ILE A 35 -1.58 6.16 -7.84
C ILE A 35 -2.72 5.69 -8.75
N PHE A 36 -3.96 5.78 -8.28
CA PHE A 36 -5.11 5.27 -9.02
C PHE A 36 -5.61 6.23 -10.12
N LEU A 37 -5.02 7.42 -10.29
CA LEU A 37 -5.10 8.15 -11.57
C LEU A 37 -4.49 7.33 -12.71
N HIS A 38 -3.47 6.52 -12.42
CA HIS A 38 -2.75 5.66 -13.36
C HIS A 38 -3.25 4.20 -13.37
N TRP A 39 -4.49 3.95 -12.95
CA TRP A 39 -5.07 2.60 -12.79
C TRP A 39 -4.93 1.66 -14.01
N LYS A 40 -4.74 2.19 -15.22
CA LYS A 40 -4.56 1.40 -16.46
C LYS A 40 -3.16 0.80 -16.59
N GLU A 41 -2.19 1.37 -15.91
CA GLU A 41 -0.75 1.11 -16.08
C GLU A 41 -0.16 0.32 -14.90
N ILE A 42 -0.92 0.17 -13.82
CA ILE A 42 -0.51 -0.52 -12.59
C ILE A 42 -1.20 -1.88 -12.45
N SER A 43 -0.57 -2.78 -11.70
CA SER A 43 -1.24 -3.91 -11.05
C SER A 43 -1.09 -3.80 -9.54
N PHE A 44 -2.01 -4.40 -8.78
CA PHE A 44 -1.99 -4.28 -7.33
C PHE A 44 -2.60 -5.48 -6.62
N GLY A 45 -2.24 -5.61 -5.35
CA GLY A 45 -2.79 -6.60 -4.43
C GLY A 45 -1.77 -6.98 -3.36
N PRO A 46 -2.14 -7.87 -2.42
CA PRO A 46 -1.19 -8.43 -1.48
C PRO A 46 -0.20 -9.35 -2.20
N ILE A 47 1.08 -9.19 -1.86
CA ILE A 47 2.24 -10.01 -2.23
C ILE A 47 2.91 -10.45 -0.92
N ILE A 48 2.41 -11.53 -0.36
CA ILE A 48 2.86 -12.11 0.90
C ILE A 48 3.62 -13.42 0.64
N GLN A 49 4.29 -13.94 1.67
CA GLN A 49 4.92 -15.25 1.58
C GLN A 49 3.84 -16.31 1.33
N GLY A 50 3.89 -16.95 0.15
CA GLY A 50 2.96 -17.99 -0.27
C GLY A 50 1.77 -17.54 -1.13
N ALA A 51 1.56 -16.24 -1.36
CA ALA A 51 0.50 -15.76 -2.25
C ALA A 51 0.80 -14.37 -2.83
N ALA A 52 0.53 -14.19 -4.13
CA ALA A 52 0.61 -12.91 -4.81
C ALA A 52 -0.64 -12.70 -5.66
N TYR A 53 -1.34 -11.59 -5.44
CA TYR A 53 -2.47 -11.17 -6.26
C TYR A 53 -2.07 -9.94 -7.07
N GLU A 54 -2.10 -10.07 -8.39
CA GLU A 54 -1.83 -8.97 -9.32
C GLU A 54 -3.11 -8.61 -10.08
N ILE A 55 -3.87 -7.69 -9.50
CA ILE A 55 -5.16 -7.27 -10.01
C ILE A 55 -4.96 -6.06 -10.91
N ARG A 56 -5.64 -6.04 -12.06
CA ARG A 56 -5.81 -4.84 -12.90
C ARG A 56 -7.21 -4.29 -12.72
N ALA A 57 -7.32 -3.02 -12.35
CA ALA A 57 -8.61 -2.39 -12.14
C ALA A 57 -9.40 -2.32 -13.46
N PRO A 58 -10.72 -2.59 -13.45
CA PRO A 58 -11.55 -2.45 -14.64
C PRO A 58 -11.90 -0.98 -14.97
N LYS A 59 -11.75 -0.07 -14.01
CA LYS A 59 -12.02 1.37 -14.10
C LYS A 59 -11.26 2.14 -13.02
N LYS A 60 -11.22 3.47 -13.09
CA LYS A 60 -10.81 4.31 -11.94
C LYS A 60 -11.77 4.04 -10.77
N PRO A 61 -11.28 3.73 -9.56
CA PRO A 61 -12.14 3.53 -8.41
C PRO A 61 -12.81 4.84 -7.98
N THR A 62 -13.98 4.73 -7.38
CA THR A 62 -14.53 5.82 -6.54
C THR A 62 -14.00 5.65 -5.12
N MET A 63 -13.60 6.75 -4.49
CA MET A 63 -12.97 6.75 -3.17
C MET A 63 -13.89 7.36 -2.12
N SER A 64 -13.97 6.72 -0.96
CA SER A 64 -14.68 7.22 0.22
C SER A 64 -14.01 6.72 1.49
N THR A 65 -14.11 7.46 2.59
CA THR A 65 -13.58 7.05 3.89
C THR A 65 -14.70 6.84 4.91
N LEU A 66 -14.55 5.80 5.72
CA LEU A 66 -15.43 5.52 6.86
C LEU A 66 -14.62 4.83 7.96
N ASP A 67 -14.64 5.40 9.17
CA ASP A 67 -13.99 4.85 10.37
C ASP A 67 -12.54 4.40 10.14
N GLY A 68 -11.72 5.25 9.52
CA GLY A 68 -10.31 4.96 9.24
C GLY A 68 -10.06 4.06 8.02
N TYR A 69 -11.11 3.47 7.42
CA TYR A 69 -11.01 2.70 6.18
C TYR A 69 -11.25 3.58 4.96
N LEU A 70 -10.30 3.55 4.03
CA LEU A 70 -10.47 4.03 2.67
C LEU A 70 -11.02 2.90 1.81
N THR A 71 -12.17 3.14 1.21
CA THR A 71 -12.79 2.24 0.22
C THR A 71 -12.37 2.66 -1.18
N LEU A 72 -11.88 1.70 -1.97
CA LEU A 72 -11.68 1.82 -3.41
C LEU A 72 -12.75 0.99 -4.13
N ASP A 73 -13.77 1.64 -4.69
CA ASP A 73 -14.91 0.98 -5.33
C ASP A 73 -14.75 0.87 -6.85
N PHE A 74 -14.62 -0.36 -7.35
CA PHE A 74 -14.53 -0.71 -8.76
C PHE A 74 -15.87 -1.16 -9.37
N GLY A 75 -16.98 -1.03 -8.64
CA GLY A 75 -18.34 -1.34 -9.05
C GLY A 75 -18.79 -2.72 -8.60
N LYS A 76 -18.27 -3.79 -9.23
CA LYS A 76 -18.65 -5.18 -8.85
C LYS A 76 -17.89 -5.69 -7.63
N TRP A 77 -16.82 -5.01 -7.25
CA TRP A 77 -15.96 -5.37 -6.14
C TRP A 77 -15.26 -4.10 -5.64
N HIS A 78 -14.80 -4.16 -4.41
CA HIS A 78 -14.10 -3.06 -3.75
C HIS A 78 -13.06 -3.62 -2.79
N ILE A 79 -12.12 -2.77 -2.37
CA ILE A 79 -11.19 -3.06 -1.29
C ILE A 79 -11.31 -1.99 -0.21
N HIS A 80 -11.04 -2.38 1.04
CA HIS A 80 -11.00 -1.50 2.20
C HIS A 80 -9.59 -1.52 2.77
N LEU A 81 -8.96 -0.35 2.86
CA LEU A 81 -7.62 -0.18 3.41
C LEU A 81 -7.71 0.67 4.67
N CYS A 82 -7.23 0.15 5.81
CA CYS A 82 -7.20 0.91 7.05
C CYS A 82 -6.04 1.93 6.99
N VAL A 83 -6.34 3.15 6.58
CA VAL A 83 -5.36 4.24 6.43
C VAL A 83 -5.39 5.22 7.61
N GLY A 84 -6.43 5.15 8.43
CA GLY A 84 -6.66 5.98 9.61
C GLY A 84 -7.00 5.16 10.86
N GLU A 85 -7.37 5.87 11.92
CA GLU A 85 -7.80 5.27 13.19
C GLU A 85 -9.23 4.73 13.10
N THR A 86 -9.44 3.50 13.57
CA THR A 86 -10.78 2.88 13.69
C THR A 86 -11.32 3.09 15.10
N LYS A 87 -12.49 3.73 15.23
CA LYS A 87 -13.14 4.00 16.52
C LYS A 87 -14.16 2.93 16.87
N GLY A 88 -14.79 2.29 15.88
CA GLY A 88 -15.91 1.39 16.08
C GLY A 88 -17.21 2.11 16.47
N GLU A 89 -18.26 1.33 16.70
CA GLU A 89 -19.56 1.87 17.09
C GLU A 89 -19.60 2.22 18.59
N PRO A 90 -20.45 3.16 19.04
CA PRO A 90 -20.52 3.55 20.45
C PRO A 90 -20.79 2.40 21.42
N GLY A 91 -21.50 1.35 21.00
CA GLY A 91 -21.78 0.16 21.82
C GLY A 91 -20.69 -0.93 21.73
N PHE A 92 -19.82 -0.85 20.73
CA PHE A 92 -18.77 -1.83 20.44
C PHE A 92 -17.52 -1.07 19.96
N PRO A 93 -16.88 -0.29 20.83
CA PRO A 93 -15.70 0.49 20.45
C PRO A 93 -14.58 -0.47 20.01
N THR A 94 -13.77 -0.02 19.06
CA THR A 94 -12.59 -0.78 18.66
C THR A 94 -11.57 -0.76 19.80
N ASP A 95 -11.07 -1.94 20.17
CA ASP A 95 -10.00 -2.06 21.16
C ASP A 95 -8.76 -1.25 20.69
N PRO A 96 -8.11 -0.46 21.57
CA PRO A 96 -7.00 0.40 21.17
C PRO A 96 -5.84 -0.33 20.50
N TYR A 97 -5.50 -1.54 20.96
CA TYR A 97 -4.45 -2.35 20.33
C TYR A 97 -4.89 -2.80 18.93
N VAL A 98 -6.15 -3.18 18.77
CA VAL A 98 -6.71 -3.54 17.46
C VAL A 98 -6.67 -2.34 16.50
N ALA A 99 -7.02 -1.13 16.97
CA ALA A 99 -6.94 0.08 16.15
C ALA A 99 -5.50 0.38 15.70
N GLU A 100 -4.52 0.17 16.58
CA GLU A 100 -3.09 0.37 16.29
C GLU A 100 -2.56 -0.61 15.25
N ILE A 101 -2.91 -1.90 15.35
CA ILE A 101 -2.38 -2.91 14.41
C ILE A 101 -3.10 -2.91 13.06
N ARG A 102 -4.36 -2.45 12.99
CA ARG A 102 -5.14 -2.38 11.74
C ARG A 102 -4.60 -1.32 10.80
N ARG A 103 -4.32 -0.12 11.32
CA ARG A 103 -3.92 1.04 10.51
C ARG A 103 -2.58 0.79 9.81
N CYS A 104 -2.41 1.41 8.65
CA CYS A 104 -1.14 1.44 7.95
C CYS A 104 -0.05 2.05 8.86
N GLY A 105 0.95 1.25 9.23
CA GLY A 105 2.08 1.65 10.06
C GLY A 105 3.32 2.03 9.24
N LYS A 106 3.43 1.52 8.00
CA LYS A 106 4.55 1.80 7.11
C LYS A 106 4.09 1.84 5.65
N VAL A 107 4.57 2.83 4.91
CA VAL A 107 4.43 2.92 3.46
C VAL A 107 5.77 3.32 2.85
N GLU A 108 6.12 2.73 1.71
CA GLU A 108 7.36 3.04 1.01
C GLU A 108 7.21 2.83 -0.51
N LEU A 109 7.86 3.71 -1.28
CA LEU A 109 8.25 3.38 -2.64
C LEU A 109 9.47 2.46 -2.56
N TYR A 110 9.58 1.51 -3.46
CA TYR A 110 10.75 0.64 -3.54
C TYR A 110 11.11 0.34 -4.99
N ARG A 111 12.36 -0.06 -5.18
CA ARG A 111 12.82 -0.64 -6.43
C ARG A 111 13.68 -1.86 -6.20
N LEU A 112 13.58 -2.82 -7.11
CA LEU A 112 14.50 -3.95 -7.16
C LEU A 112 15.74 -3.52 -7.93
N VAL A 113 16.91 -3.74 -7.35
CA VAL A 113 18.20 -3.44 -7.98
C VAL A 113 18.86 -4.74 -8.39
N ARG A 114 19.38 -4.77 -9.62
CA ARG A 114 20.21 -5.84 -10.17
C ARG A 114 21.52 -5.23 -10.68
N GLU A 115 22.45 -6.06 -11.16
CA GLU A 115 23.75 -5.61 -11.65
C GLU A 115 23.64 -4.51 -12.72
N GLU A 116 22.65 -4.61 -13.60
CA GLU A 116 22.42 -3.68 -14.71
C GLU A 116 21.64 -2.41 -14.29
N GLY A 117 21.16 -2.34 -13.04
CA GLY A 117 20.39 -1.22 -12.51
C GLY A 117 19.01 -1.61 -11.97
N PRO A 118 18.10 -0.63 -11.78
CA PRO A 118 16.74 -0.89 -11.32
C PRO A 118 15.92 -1.66 -12.36
N VAL A 119 15.26 -2.75 -11.95
CA VAL A 119 14.47 -3.61 -12.84
C VAL A 119 12.97 -3.60 -12.53
N SER A 120 12.59 -3.07 -11.38
CA SER A 120 11.19 -3.02 -10.96
C SER A 120 10.96 -1.88 -9.98
N TRP A 121 9.80 -1.24 -10.03
CA TRP A 121 9.34 -0.22 -9.09
C TRP A 121 7.98 -0.60 -8.50
N GLY A 122 7.76 -0.24 -7.25
CA GLY A 122 6.47 -0.40 -6.60
C GLY A 122 6.26 0.54 -5.42
N CYS A 123 5.02 0.58 -4.95
CA CYS A 123 4.62 1.18 -3.68
C CYS A 123 4.02 0.08 -2.81
N ARG A 124 4.45 -0.06 -1.56
CA ARG A 124 3.92 -1.09 -0.67
C ARG A 124 3.57 -0.52 0.71
N MET A 125 2.47 -1.03 1.25
CA MET A 125 1.87 -0.61 2.51
C MET A 125 1.83 -1.80 3.47
N PHE A 126 2.13 -1.52 4.74
CA PHE A 126 2.12 -2.50 5.82
C PHE A 126 1.34 -1.95 7.01
N ASN A 127 0.64 -2.82 7.71
CA ASN A 127 -0.13 -2.47 8.90
C ASN A 127 0.79 -2.23 10.11
N GLY A 128 0.21 -1.97 11.29
CA GLY A 128 0.97 -1.72 12.52
C GLY A 128 1.82 -2.91 13.00
N LEU A 129 1.56 -4.14 12.52
CA LEU A 129 2.38 -5.32 12.79
C LEU A 129 3.42 -5.61 11.70
N GLY A 130 3.49 -4.79 10.65
CA GLY A 130 4.38 -5.03 9.52
C GLY A 130 3.87 -6.10 8.55
N GLU A 131 2.59 -6.49 8.65
CA GLU A 131 1.95 -7.37 7.68
C GLU A 131 1.60 -6.58 6.41
N GLN A 132 1.81 -7.18 5.24
CA GLN A 132 1.58 -6.47 3.99
C GLN A 132 0.08 -6.30 3.72
N MET A 133 -0.34 -5.06 3.46
CA MET A 133 -1.71 -4.69 3.15
C MET A 133 -1.96 -4.64 1.64
N LEU A 134 -1.13 -3.84 0.95
CA LEU A 134 -1.25 -3.57 -0.49
C LEU A 134 0.15 -3.40 -1.06
N THR A 135 0.40 -4.03 -2.20
CA THR A 135 1.49 -3.68 -3.11
C THR A 135 0.90 -3.17 -4.41
N VAL A 136 1.44 -2.07 -4.91
CA VAL A 136 1.18 -1.53 -6.25
C VAL A 136 2.45 -1.68 -7.05
N LEU A 137 2.39 -2.45 -8.14
CA LEU A 137 3.46 -2.58 -9.11
C LEU A 137 3.33 -1.43 -10.12
N LEU A 138 4.37 -0.59 -10.18
CA LEU A 138 4.41 0.56 -11.07
C LEU A 138 4.94 0.14 -12.45
N PRO A 139 4.71 0.96 -13.50
CA PRO A 139 5.33 0.72 -14.80
C PRO A 139 6.85 0.60 -14.66
N ASN A 140 7.39 -0.50 -15.14
CA ASN A 140 8.82 -0.77 -15.12
C ASN A 140 9.45 -0.24 -16.42
N PRO A 141 10.70 0.26 -16.35
CA PRO A 141 11.46 0.68 -17.53
C PRO A 141 11.75 -0.46 -18.52
#